data_AF-A0AA40F9G7-F1
#
_entry.id   AF-A0AA40F9G7-F1
#
_cell.length_a   1.000
_cell.length_b   1.000
_cell.length_c   1.000
_cell.angle_alpha   90.00
_cell.angle_beta   90.00
_cell.angle_gamma   90.00
#
_symmetry.space_group_name_H-M   'P 1'
#
loop_
_entity.id
_entity.type
_entity.pdbx_description
1 polymer ?
#
loop_
_entity_poly.entity_id
_entity_poly.type
_entity_poly.pdbx_seq_one_letter_code
_entity_poly.pdbx_strand_id
1 'polypeptide(L)'
;MKFDAKFNAANLESIAFLEVRLTTNLNDHLILEENCGTRTVYIFHHATFLQSYQGASNPFPSGFVEETLQTLALLFPRGNRRVARWYKGKYRRKNLDLLVLKSGQPERRLSKYTYWRDRLVNVKEAFDSSEPQTLSQWLSGGRRDAQWWAV
;
A
#
# COMPACT_ATOMS: atom_id res chain seq x y z
N MET A 1 -5.66 -12.08 6.91
CA MET A 1 -5.57 -10.60 7.02
C MET A 1 -6.35 -9.93 5.88
N LYS A 2 -7.10 -8.87 6.17
CA LYS A 2 -7.88 -8.08 5.20
C LYS A 2 -7.67 -6.58 5.45
N PHE A 3 -7.66 -5.77 4.40
CA PHE A 3 -7.55 -4.31 4.48
C PHE A 3 -8.91 -3.64 4.65
N ASP A 4 -9.04 -2.80 5.68
CA ASP A 4 -10.21 -1.93 5.89
C ASP A 4 -10.24 -0.78 4.87
N ALA A 5 -11.42 -0.19 4.63
CA ALA A 5 -11.57 0.98 3.77
C ALA A 5 -10.71 2.19 4.20
N LYS A 6 -10.40 2.27 5.49
CA LYS A 6 -9.49 3.27 6.05
C LYS A 6 -8.03 3.09 5.62
N PHE A 7 -7.60 1.92 5.17
CA PHE A 7 -6.25 1.71 4.69
C PHE A 7 -6.09 2.32 3.28
N ASN A 8 -5.59 3.55 3.21
CA ASN A 8 -5.34 4.32 1.99
C ASN A 8 -4.23 5.36 2.21
N ALA A 9 -3.64 5.89 1.15
CA ALA A 9 -2.44 6.75 1.23
C ALA A 9 -2.63 7.98 2.13
N ALA A 10 -3.78 8.66 2.06
CA ALA A 10 -4.03 9.84 2.89
C ALA A 10 -4.18 9.49 4.39
N ASN A 11 -4.66 8.29 4.70
CA ASN A 11 -4.80 7.80 6.07
C ASN A 11 -3.50 7.22 6.62
N LEU A 12 -2.58 6.73 5.78
CA LEU A 12 -1.23 6.39 6.23
C LEU A 12 -0.55 7.61 6.89
N GLU A 13 -0.71 8.79 6.31
CA GLU A 13 -0.20 10.04 6.91
C GLU A 13 -1.01 10.48 8.13
N SER A 14 -2.33 10.56 8.00
CA SER A 14 -3.16 11.23 9.01
C SER A 14 -3.56 10.38 10.21
N ILE A 15 -3.58 9.06 10.08
CA ILE A 15 -3.91 8.12 11.17
C ILE A 15 -2.63 7.48 11.69
N ALA A 16 -1.76 7.03 10.78
CA ALA A 16 -0.59 6.26 11.17
C ALA A 16 0.70 7.08 11.35
N PHE A 17 0.64 8.39 11.09
CA PHE A 17 1.79 9.30 11.14
C PHE A 17 2.97 8.82 10.27
N LEU A 18 2.68 8.08 9.20
CA LEU A 18 3.67 7.65 8.22
C LEU A 18 3.84 8.74 7.16
N GLU A 19 5.05 9.20 6.89
CA GLU A 19 5.30 10.07 5.76
C GLU A 19 5.11 9.29 4.45
N VAL A 20 4.20 9.72 3.58
CA VAL A 20 4.03 9.06 2.28
C VAL A 20 4.79 9.82 1.20
N ARG A 21 5.78 9.17 0.59
CA ARG A 21 6.53 9.72 -0.54
C ARG A 21 6.14 9.02 -1.84
N LEU A 22 5.82 9.81 -2.86
CA LEU A 22 5.61 9.25 -4.19
C LEU A 22 6.98 8.96 -4.83
N THR A 23 7.13 7.80 -5.44
CA THR A 23 8.36 7.41 -6.15
C THR A 23 8.06 7.08 -7.61
N THR A 24 9.05 7.25 -8.47
CA THR A 24 9.01 6.81 -9.87
C THR A 24 9.76 5.49 -10.07
N ASN A 25 10.44 4.99 -9.04
CA ASN A 25 11.14 3.72 -9.04
C ASN A 25 10.21 2.64 -8.49
N LEU A 26 9.95 1.62 -9.30
CA LEU A 26 9.05 0.52 -8.93
C LEU A 26 9.65 -0.36 -7.82
N ASN A 27 10.98 -0.48 -7.75
CA ASN A 27 11.65 -1.25 -6.70
C ASN A 27 11.46 -0.65 -5.31
N ASP A 28 11.11 0.63 -5.21
CA ASP A 28 10.87 1.30 -3.94
C ASP A 28 9.40 1.21 -3.51
N HIS A 29 8.51 0.67 -4.36
CA HIS A 29 7.09 0.60 -4.06
C HIS A 29 6.82 -0.19 -2.76
N LEU A 30 6.12 0.44 -1.83
CA LEU A 30 5.75 -0.06 -0.50
C LEU A 30 6.93 -0.34 0.43
N ILE A 31 8.14 0.12 0.14
CA ILE A 31 9.21 0.10 1.13
C ILE A 31 8.81 1.03 2.28
N LEU A 32 8.91 0.50 3.49
CA LEU A 32 8.78 1.25 4.74
C LEU A 32 10.19 1.44 5.31
N GLU A 33 10.67 2.68 5.33
CA GLU A 33 11.93 3.07 5.94
C GLU A 33 11.67 3.80 7.26
N GLU A 34 12.52 3.55 8.26
CA GLU A 34 12.52 4.29 9.51
C GLU A 34 13.85 5.04 9.61
N ASN A 35 13.80 6.37 9.63
CA ASN A 35 14.98 7.23 9.69
C ASN A 35 14.75 8.38 10.67
N CYS A 36 15.65 8.54 11.63
CA CYS A 36 15.61 9.60 12.65
C CYS A 36 14.22 9.77 13.31
N GLY A 37 13.53 8.67 13.61
CA GLY A 37 12.21 8.67 14.25
C GLY A 37 11.03 8.97 13.31
N THR A 38 11.27 9.17 12.01
CA THR A 38 10.21 9.29 11.00
C THR A 38 10.10 8.01 10.20
N ARG A 39 8.88 7.48 10.09
CA ARG A 39 8.57 6.31 9.24
C ARG A 39 8.05 6.79 7.90
N THR A 40 8.73 6.43 6.83
CA THR A 40 8.41 6.85 5.46
C THR A 40 8.01 5.64 4.64
N VAL A 41 6.88 5.72 3.95
CA VAL A 41 6.45 4.73 2.96
C VAL A 41 6.56 5.31 1.55
N TYR A 42 7.24 4.59 0.67
CA TYR A 42 7.37 4.99 -0.73
C TYR A 42 6.29 4.33 -1.58
N ILE A 43 5.61 5.10 -2.42
CA ILE A 43 4.52 4.60 -3.26
C ILE A 43 4.77 4.98 -4.71
N PHE A 44 5.16 3.99 -5.52
CA PHE A 44 5.08 4.12 -6.97
C PHE A 44 3.67 4.52 -7.39
N HIS A 45 3.50 5.44 -8.35
CA HIS A 45 2.17 5.99 -8.65
C HIS A 45 1.84 6.13 -10.15
N HIS A 46 2.72 5.69 -11.06
CA HIS A 46 2.48 5.83 -12.50
C HIS A 46 1.60 4.70 -13.03
N ALA A 47 0.29 4.79 -12.81
CA ALA A 47 -0.69 3.84 -13.34
C ALA A 47 -0.70 3.80 -14.88
N THR A 48 -0.47 4.92 -15.56
CA THR A 48 -0.37 5.01 -17.02
C THR A 48 0.79 4.16 -17.55
N PHE A 49 1.94 4.19 -16.87
CA PHE A 49 3.08 3.34 -17.19
C PHE A 49 2.69 1.86 -17.11
N LEU A 50 2.08 1.43 -16.00
CA LEU A 50 1.66 0.04 -15.82
C LEU A 50 0.63 -0.41 -16.87
N GLN A 51 -0.36 0.44 -17.19
CA GLN A 51 -1.36 0.11 -18.19
C GLN A 51 -0.79 -0.10 -19.60
N SER A 52 0.30 0.59 -19.96
CA SER A 52 0.99 0.34 -21.25
C SER A 52 1.60 -1.05 -21.38
N TYR A 53 1.87 -1.73 -20.25
CA TYR A 53 2.43 -3.08 -20.21
C TYR A 53 1.39 -4.19 -19.99
N GLN A 54 0.08 -3.88 -20.06
CA GLN A 54 -0.97 -4.92 -20.01
C GLN A 54 -1.15 -5.65 -21.35
N GLY A 55 -0.38 -5.31 -22.39
CA GLY A 55 -0.41 -5.95 -23.70
C GLY A 55 0.46 -7.21 -23.80
N ALA A 56 0.41 -7.86 -24.97
CA ALA A 56 1.06 -9.16 -25.22
C ALA A 56 2.60 -9.15 -25.10
N SER A 57 3.25 -7.99 -25.20
CA SER A 57 4.70 -7.83 -25.10
C SER A 57 5.10 -7.19 -23.76
N ASN A 58 4.68 -7.82 -22.66
CA ASN A 58 5.01 -7.37 -21.31
C ASN A 58 6.33 -8.02 -20.82
N PRO A 59 7.37 -7.24 -20.47
CA PRO A 59 8.61 -7.80 -19.92
C PRO A 59 8.47 -8.24 -18.45
N PHE A 60 7.38 -7.89 -17.77
CA PHE A 60 7.17 -8.26 -16.37
C PHE A 60 6.63 -9.69 -16.23
N PRO A 61 6.91 -10.35 -15.09
CA PRO A 61 6.27 -11.62 -14.76
C PRO A 61 4.74 -11.54 -14.79
N SER A 62 4.10 -12.65 -15.17
CA SER A 62 2.64 -12.73 -15.26
C SER A 62 1.97 -12.34 -13.94
N GLY A 63 1.02 -11.40 -14.00
CA GLY A 63 0.27 -10.93 -12.84
C GLY A 63 0.93 -9.80 -12.04
N PHE A 64 2.21 -9.48 -12.29
CA PHE A 64 2.91 -8.44 -11.55
C PHE A 64 2.32 -7.04 -11.79
N VAL A 65 2.02 -6.72 -13.05
CA VAL A 65 1.42 -5.43 -13.43
C VAL A 65 0.03 -5.29 -12.83
N GLU A 66 -0.78 -6.33 -12.92
CA GLU A 66 -2.13 -6.39 -12.36
C GLU A 66 -2.09 -6.21 -10.84
N GLU A 67 -1.22 -6.94 -10.15
CA GLU A 67 -1.06 -6.84 -8.70
C GLU A 67 -0.61 -5.44 -8.28
N THR A 68 0.30 -4.82 -9.03
CA THR A 68 0.74 -3.44 -8.78
C THR A 68 -0.42 -2.45 -9.00
N LEU A 69 -1.23 -2.62 -10.05
CA LEU A 69 -2.44 -1.81 -10.21
C LEU A 69 -3.44 -2.03 -9.06
N GLN A 70 -3.49 -3.23 -8.47
CA GLN A 70 -4.31 -3.53 -7.28
C GLN A 70 -3.78 -2.86 -6.02
N THR A 71 -2.47 -2.73 -5.81
CA THR A 71 -1.92 -1.95 -4.68
C THR A 71 -2.24 -0.47 -4.86
N LEU A 72 -2.20 0.05 -6.09
CA LEU A 72 -2.63 1.42 -6.39
C LEU A 72 -4.12 1.63 -6.14
N ALA A 73 -4.97 0.69 -6.56
CA ALA A 73 -6.40 0.75 -6.24
C ALA A 73 -6.66 0.75 -4.73
N LEU A 74 -5.86 0.00 -3.96
CA LEU A 74 -5.96 -0.08 -2.51
C LEU A 74 -5.61 1.25 -1.84
N LEU A 75 -4.51 1.87 -2.27
CA LEU A 75 -3.98 3.11 -1.69
C LEU A 75 -4.66 4.37 -2.22
N PHE A 76 -5.17 4.32 -3.45
CA PHE A 76 -5.84 5.41 -4.17
C PHE A 76 -7.25 5.00 -4.62
N PRO A 77 -8.15 4.65 -3.69
CA PRO A 77 -9.45 4.09 -4.03
C PRO A 77 -10.28 5.05 -4.88
N ARG A 78 -10.82 4.52 -5.99
CA ARG A 78 -11.65 5.26 -6.93
C ARG A 78 -12.83 5.94 -6.22
N GLY A 79 -13.04 7.21 -6.56
CA GLY A 79 -14.14 8.01 -5.99
C GLY A 79 -13.88 8.57 -4.59
N ASN A 80 -12.77 8.23 -3.93
CA ASN A 80 -12.42 8.81 -2.65
C ASN A 80 -11.91 10.25 -2.82
N ARG A 81 -12.80 11.24 -2.58
CA ARG A 81 -12.50 12.67 -2.74
C ARG A 81 -11.37 13.16 -1.84
N ARG A 82 -11.24 12.59 -0.64
CA ARG A 82 -10.18 12.97 0.31
C ARG A 82 -8.81 12.55 -0.21
N VAL A 83 -8.68 11.29 -0.64
CA VAL A 83 -7.44 10.77 -1.23
C VAL A 83 -7.10 11.51 -2.53
N ALA A 84 -8.10 11.79 -3.38
CA ALA A 84 -7.89 12.56 -4.60
C ALA A 84 -7.39 13.99 -4.35
N ARG A 85 -7.92 14.68 -3.33
CA ARG A 85 -7.45 16.01 -2.93
C ARG A 85 -6.04 15.95 -2.36
N TRP A 86 -5.78 14.99 -1.48
CA TRP A 86 -4.46 14.74 -0.90
C TRP A 86 -3.41 14.50 -1.98
N TYR A 87 -3.68 13.59 -2.93
CA TYR A 87 -2.77 13.25 -4.02
C TYR A 87 -2.44 14.46 -4.90
N LYS A 88 -3.46 15.25 -5.25
CA LYS A 88 -3.29 16.49 -6.04
C LYS A 88 -2.55 17.60 -5.29
N GLY A 89 -2.49 17.54 -3.95
CA GLY A 89 -1.81 18.51 -3.10
C GLY A 89 -0.34 18.18 -2.82
N LYS A 90 0.08 16.92 -2.97
CA LYS A 90 1.43 16.45 -2.60
C LYS A 90 2.57 17.05 -3.43
N TYR A 91 2.37 17.29 -4.72
CA TYR A 91 3.39 17.85 -5.62
C TYR A 91 2.81 18.83 -6.63
N ARG A 92 3.68 19.62 -7.27
CA ARG A 92 3.29 20.43 -8.44
C ARG A 92 2.74 19.49 -9.53
N ARG A 93 1.58 19.83 -10.09
CA ARG A 93 0.78 18.98 -11.00
C ARG A 93 1.55 18.28 -12.14
N LYS A 94 2.70 18.81 -12.56
CA LYS A 94 3.44 18.34 -13.74
C LYS A 94 3.93 16.89 -13.66
N ASN A 95 4.09 16.32 -12.47
CA ASN A 95 4.62 14.96 -12.31
C ASN A 95 3.60 13.95 -11.78
N LEU A 96 2.33 14.34 -11.61
CA LEU A 96 1.30 13.47 -11.05
C LEU A 96 0.60 12.68 -12.15
N ASP A 97 0.48 11.37 -11.94
CA ASP A 97 -0.31 10.50 -12.80
C ASP A 97 -1.73 10.38 -12.25
N LEU A 98 -2.66 11.14 -12.83
CA LEU A 98 -4.05 11.18 -12.37
C LEU A 98 -4.80 9.86 -12.63
N LEU A 99 -4.27 8.96 -13.45
CA LEU A 99 -4.88 7.67 -13.73
C LEU A 99 -4.87 6.76 -12.49
N VAL A 100 -3.97 7.00 -11.53
CA VAL A 100 -3.93 6.29 -10.25
C VAL A 100 -5.25 6.41 -9.48
N LEU A 101 -5.96 7.55 -9.61
CA LEU A 101 -7.25 7.80 -8.97
C LEU A 101 -8.43 7.12 -9.67
N LYS A 102 -8.18 6.54 -10.85
CA LYS A 102 -9.13 5.77 -11.66
C LYS A 102 -8.82 4.27 -11.63
N SER A 103 -7.83 3.85 -10.82
CA SER A 103 -7.54 2.44 -10.55
C SER A 103 -8.83 1.69 -10.16
N GLY A 104 -8.90 0.40 -10.49
CA GLY A 104 -10.11 -0.41 -10.37
C GLY A 104 -10.61 -0.60 -8.94
N GLN A 105 -11.49 -1.59 -8.74
CA GLN A 105 -11.87 -2.00 -7.39
C GLN A 105 -10.68 -2.67 -6.71
N PRO A 106 -10.31 -2.27 -5.47
CA PRO A 106 -9.17 -2.85 -4.78
C PRO A 106 -9.47 -4.27 -4.30
N GLU A 107 -8.55 -5.19 -4.56
CA GLU A 107 -8.46 -6.43 -3.81
C GLU A 107 -8.06 -6.11 -2.35
N ARG A 108 -8.81 -6.59 -1.38
CA ARG A 108 -8.62 -6.28 0.04
C ARG A 108 -8.09 -7.46 0.84
N ARG A 109 -8.05 -8.65 0.24
CA ARG A 109 -7.50 -9.85 0.87
C ARG A 109 -6.00 -9.89 0.63
N LEU A 110 -5.21 -9.79 1.69
CA LEU A 110 -3.75 -9.83 1.61
C LEU A 110 -3.25 -11.09 0.88
N SER A 111 -3.93 -12.23 1.03
CA SER A 111 -3.56 -13.50 0.40
C SER A 111 -3.63 -13.51 -1.13
N LYS A 112 -4.16 -12.46 -1.75
CA LYS A 112 -4.19 -12.30 -3.21
C LYS A 112 -2.99 -11.53 -3.76
N TYR A 113 -2.19 -10.93 -2.88
CA TYR A 113 -0.94 -10.30 -3.24
C TYR A 113 0.18 -11.34 -3.10
N THR A 114 0.98 -11.49 -4.15
CA THR A 114 2.12 -12.40 -4.24
C THR A 114 3.42 -11.61 -4.25
N TYR A 115 3.52 -10.58 -5.11
CA TYR A 115 4.74 -9.77 -5.28
C TYR A 115 4.92 -8.73 -4.17
N TRP A 116 3.83 -8.09 -3.74
CA TRP A 116 3.88 -6.97 -2.78
C TRP A 116 3.47 -7.35 -1.36
N ARG A 117 3.19 -8.64 -1.12
CA ARG A 117 2.62 -9.15 0.13
C ARG A 117 3.39 -8.71 1.37
N ASP A 118 4.70 -8.97 1.41
CA ASP A 118 5.51 -8.73 2.61
C ASP A 118 5.64 -7.23 2.91
N ARG A 119 5.79 -6.42 1.87
CA ARG A 119 5.82 -4.96 2.01
C ARG A 119 4.47 -4.41 2.48
N LEU A 120 3.38 -4.94 1.95
CA LEU A 120 2.02 -4.61 2.40
C LEU A 120 1.77 -5.02 3.86
N VAL A 121 2.33 -6.15 4.32
CA VAL A 121 2.29 -6.56 5.74
C VAL A 121 2.95 -5.49 6.59
N ASN A 122 4.19 -5.10 6.26
CA ASN A 122 4.94 -4.10 7.04
C ASN A 122 4.20 -2.77 7.14
N VAL A 123 3.69 -2.26 6.01
CA VAL A 123 2.92 -1.00 5.98
C VAL A 123 1.62 -1.12 6.78
N LYS A 124 0.95 -2.28 6.74
CA LYS A 124 -0.27 -2.52 7.52
C LYS A 124 -0.01 -2.65 9.01
N GLU A 125 1.01 -3.38 9.42
CA GLU A 125 1.38 -3.49 10.84
C GLU A 125 1.72 -2.12 11.42
N ALA A 126 2.46 -1.30 10.65
CA ALA A 126 2.74 0.08 11.03
C ALA A 126 1.46 0.94 11.13
N PHE A 127 0.48 0.72 10.24
CA PHE A 127 -0.81 1.40 10.30
C PHE A 127 -1.65 0.98 11.50
N ASP A 128 -1.80 -0.32 11.75
CA ASP A 128 -2.62 -0.88 12.83
C ASP A 128 -2.03 -0.58 14.22
N SER A 129 -0.71 -0.43 14.32
CA SER A 129 -0.02 -0.07 15.57
C SER A 129 -0.26 1.38 16.00
N SER A 130 -0.61 2.25 15.05
CA SER A 130 -0.85 3.68 15.29
C SER A 130 -2.34 4.03 15.47
N GLU A 131 -3.27 3.13 15.11
CA GLU A 131 -4.70 3.31 15.39
C GLU A 131 -4.97 3.01 16.90
N PRO A 132 -5.61 3.92 17.67
CA PRO A 132 -5.81 3.72 19.11
C PRO A 132 -6.54 2.39 19.41
N GLN A 133 -6.09 1.72 20.47
CA GLN A 133 -6.21 0.29 20.79
C GLN A 133 -7.62 -0.34 20.89
N THR A 134 -8.70 0.35 20.55
CA THR A 134 -10.06 -0.23 20.67
C THR A 134 -10.39 -1.24 19.57
N LEU A 135 -9.56 -1.39 18.53
CA LEU A 135 -9.81 -2.30 17.39
C LEU A 135 -8.71 -3.34 17.15
N SER A 136 -7.55 -3.23 17.82
CA SER A 136 -6.36 -4.08 17.58
C SER A 136 -6.25 -5.31 18.49
N GLN A 137 -7.26 -5.60 19.32
CA GLN A 137 -7.28 -6.78 20.22
C GLN A 137 -7.24 -8.15 19.48
N TRP A 138 -7.27 -8.16 18.14
CA TRP A 138 -7.38 -9.37 17.31
C TRP A 138 -6.12 -9.74 16.51
N LEU A 139 -4.95 -9.17 16.84
CA LEU A 139 -3.66 -9.69 16.33
C LEU A 139 -3.11 -10.85 17.17
N SER A 140 -3.82 -11.25 18.23
CA SER A 140 -3.54 -12.39 19.13
C SER A 140 -3.78 -13.78 18.52
N GLY A 141 -3.83 -13.91 17.19
CA GLY A 141 -4.13 -15.17 16.50
C GLY A 141 -3.00 -15.74 15.63
N GLY A 142 -1.81 -15.15 15.63
CA GLY A 142 -0.78 -15.44 14.61
C GLY A 142 0.65 -15.60 15.13
N ARG A 143 0.84 -16.11 16.35
CA ARG A 143 2.12 -16.70 16.79
C ARG A 143 1.84 -18.00 17.53
N ARG A 144 1.57 -19.06 16.78
CA ARG A 144 1.80 -20.43 17.22
C ARG A 144 2.74 -21.06 16.21
N ASP A 145 4.01 -21.08 16.56
CA ASP A 145 4.89 -22.25 16.44
C ASP A 145 6.22 -21.94 17.12
N ALA A 146 6.25 -22.26 18.41
CA ALA A 146 7.44 -22.69 19.16
C ALA A 146 6.91 -23.36 20.45
N GLN A 147 6.45 -24.61 20.30
CA GLN A 147 6.27 -25.52 21.43
C GLN A 147 7.65 -25.79 22.05
N TRP A 148 7.87 -25.28 23.26
CA TRP A 148 8.88 -25.83 24.15
C TRP A 148 8.27 -27.06 24.82
N TRP A 149 8.83 -28.24 24.59
CA TRP A 149 8.58 -29.38 25.47
C TRP A 149 9.46 -29.25 26.72
N ALA A 150 8.87 -29.71 27.81
CA ALA A 150 9.28 -29.52 29.19
C ALA A 150 10.48 -30.38 29.60
N VAL A 151 11.14 -29.91 30.69
CA VAL A 151 11.91 -30.63 31.74
C VAL A 151 12.79 -31.80 31.31
#